data_AF-A0A8S3UFN8-F1
#
_entry.id   AF-A0A8S3UFN8-F1
#
_cell.length_a   1.000
_cell.length_b   1.000
_cell.length_c   1.000
_cell.angle_alpha   90.00
_cell.angle_beta   90.00
_cell.angle_gamma   90.00
#
_symmetry.space_group_name_H-M   'P 1'
#
loop_
_entity.id
_entity.type
_entity.pdbx_description
1 polymer ?
#
loop_
_entity_poly.entity_id
_entity_poly.type
_entity_poly.pdbx_seq_one_letter_code
_entity_poly.pdbx_strand_id
1 'polypeptide(L)'
;MYASKMHSYRPPTYRCRNLLAALDHNGHIGRSILTNKDGSVRYQRVFQKKSSRWSVTPCITLKEYAYIPQVIEKIVMKRLADEIGMNQRMILEIDDTRRVSAHLAPVPPPPTQQIVESQRSRFTDESSNRTNDDMDRTIDYWAEYILLSLQNNYYFYDSWFSQFLCSSLLPIFFLSSKTTKIAYGTSLNKI
;
A
#
# COMPACT_ATOMS: atom_id res chain seq x y z
N MET A 1 15.15 -11.70 -6.28
CA MET A 1 14.27 -12.87 -6.44
C MET A 1 13.20 -12.83 -5.34
N TYR A 2 12.11 -12.10 -5.56
CA TYR A 2 11.00 -11.99 -4.60
C TYR A 2 9.76 -12.64 -5.22
N ALA A 3 9.20 -13.65 -4.57
CA ALA A 3 7.92 -14.22 -4.96
C ALA A 3 6.81 -13.15 -4.91
N SER A 4 5.84 -13.20 -5.82
CA SER A 4 4.76 -12.19 -5.86
C SER A 4 4.00 -12.12 -4.53
N LYS A 5 3.51 -10.92 -4.17
CA LYS A 5 2.90 -10.59 -2.86
C LYS A 5 1.77 -11.56 -2.45
N MET A 6 1.06 -12.16 -3.41
CA MET A 6 -0.03 -13.13 -3.16
C MET A 6 0.43 -14.55 -2.77
N HIS A 7 1.72 -14.89 -2.93
CA HIS A 7 2.24 -16.22 -2.63
C HIS A 7 2.93 -16.35 -1.26
N SER A 8 2.89 -15.27 -0.46
CA SER A 8 3.74 -15.12 0.73
C SER A 8 3.60 -16.23 1.78
N TYR A 9 2.45 -16.90 1.88
CA TYR A 9 2.14 -17.81 2.99
C TYR A 9 1.54 -19.17 2.58
N ARG A 10 1.73 -19.60 1.33
CA ARG A 10 1.33 -20.96 0.92
C ARG A 10 2.25 -22.01 1.57
N PRO A 11 1.78 -23.21 1.98
CA PRO A 11 2.59 -24.12 2.79
C PRO A 11 3.97 -24.48 2.21
N PRO A 12 4.12 -24.77 0.89
CA PRO A 12 5.46 -25.01 0.31
C PRO A 12 6.34 -23.77 0.34
N THR A 13 5.79 -22.60 0.01
CA THR A 13 6.52 -21.32 0.00
C THR A 13 6.95 -20.91 1.41
N TYR A 14 6.10 -21.15 2.41
CA TYR A 14 6.39 -20.93 3.82
C TYR A 14 7.55 -21.82 4.30
N ARG A 15 7.52 -23.12 3.97
CA ARG A 15 8.63 -24.05 4.28
C ARG A 15 9.95 -23.57 3.66
N CYS A 16 9.94 -23.20 2.38
CA CYS A 16 11.14 -22.67 1.72
C CYS A 16 11.67 -21.40 2.40
N ARG A 17 10.79 -20.48 2.83
CA ARG A 17 11.19 -19.28 3.57
C ARG A 17 11.81 -19.60 4.92
N ASN A 18 11.25 -20.55 5.66
CA ASN A 18 11.81 -20.99 6.95
C ASN A 18 13.21 -21.60 6.78
N LEU A 19 13.38 -22.46 5.76
CA LEU A 19 14.68 -23.04 5.45
C LEU A 19 15.70 -21.99 5.02
N LEU A 20 15.29 -21.02 4.19
CA LEU A 20 16.15 -19.92 3.78
C LEU A 20 16.53 -19.02 4.96
N ALA A 21 15.60 -18.78 5.89
CA ALA A 21 15.86 -18.01 7.10
C ALA A 21 16.82 -18.74 8.05
N ALA A 22 16.68 -20.06 8.19
CA ALA A 22 17.62 -20.88 8.96
C ALA A 22 19.02 -20.86 8.32
N LEU A 23 19.09 -20.93 6.99
CA LEU A 23 20.34 -20.85 6.26
C LEU A 23 20.98 -19.45 6.38
N ASP A 24 20.20 -18.37 6.24
CA ASP A 24 20.65 -16.99 6.50
C ASP A 24 21.17 -16.85 7.93
N HIS A 25 20.47 -17.40 8.92
CA HIS A 25 20.93 -17.38 10.30
C HIS A 25 22.28 -18.07 10.43
N ASN A 26 22.37 -19.34 10.02
CA ASN A 26 23.58 -20.15 10.13
C ASN A 26 24.79 -19.52 9.43
N GLY A 27 24.60 -18.95 8.25
CA GLY A 27 25.67 -18.28 7.51
C GLY A 27 26.16 -16.98 8.14
N HIS A 28 25.39 -16.40 9.07
CA HIS A 28 25.70 -15.13 9.73
C HIS A 28 25.90 -15.24 11.25
N ILE A 29 25.94 -16.46 11.80
CA ILE A 29 26.34 -16.71 13.19
C ILE A 29 27.81 -16.30 13.36
N GLY A 30 28.13 -15.62 14.46
CA GLY A 30 29.52 -15.33 14.84
C GLY A 30 30.24 -14.30 13.95
N ARG A 31 29.50 -13.45 13.23
CA ARG A 31 30.10 -12.36 12.44
C ARG A 31 31.01 -11.47 13.29
N SER A 32 32.16 -11.13 12.71
CA SER A 32 33.17 -10.28 13.34
C SER A 32 32.67 -8.85 13.55
N ILE A 33 33.30 -8.18 14.50
CA ILE A 33 33.06 -6.76 14.76
C ILE A 33 33.74 -5.93 13.67
N LEU A 34 33.05 -4.89 13.21
CA LEU A 34 33.54 -3.98 12.18
C LEU A 34 34.65 -3.09 12.76
N THR A 35 35.83 -3.16 12.15
CA THR A 35 36.98 -2.32 12.47
C THR A 35 37.13 -1.19 11.44
N ASN A 36 37.60 -0.03 11.90
CA ASN A 36 37.99 1.08 11.04
C ASN A 36 39.36 0.80 10.40
N LYS A 37 39.78 1.65 9.45
CA LYS A 37 41.11 1.58 8.83
C LYS A 37 42.25 1.60 9.85
N ASP A 38 42.03 2.28 10.97
CA ASP A 38 42.99 2.43 12.06
C ASP A 38 43.02 1.22 13.01
N GLY A 39 42.25 0.16 12.73
CA GLY A 39 42.13 -1.03 13.58
C GLY A 39 41.22 -0.87 14.80
N SER A 40 40.71 0.34 15.05
CA SER A 40 39.75 0.60 16.14
C SER A 40 38.38 -0.02 15.87
N VAL A 41 37.71 -0.48 16.92
CA VAL A 41 36.34 -1.00 16.83
C VAL A 41 35.37 0.14 16.55
N ARG A 42 34.50 -0.05 15.56
CA ARG A 42 33.42 0.90 15.27
C ARG A 42 32.24 0.63 16.19
N TYR A 43 31.75 1.69 16.84
CA TYR A 43 30.61 1.62 17.75
C TYR A 43 29.42 2.42 17.24
N GLN A 44 28.22 1.95 17.58
CA GLN A 44 26.96 2.67 17.41
C GLN A 44 26.43 3.08 18.79
N ARG A 45 26.07 4.36 18.92
CA ARG A 45 25.44 4.92 20.12
C ARG A 45 23.94 5.08 19.92
N VAL A 46 23.15 4.69 20.92
CA VAL A 46 21.70 4.83 20.93
C VAL A 46 21.29 5.46 22.25
N PHE A 47 20.44 6.50 22.20
CA PHE A 47 19.89 7.13 23.38
C PHE A 47 18.55 6.49 23.77
N GLN A 48 18.45 6.05 25.02
CA GLN A 48 17.24 5.44 25.56
C GLN A 48 16.39 6.51 26.25
N LYS A 49 15.28 6.92 25.61
CA LYS A 49 14.43 8.02 26.11
C LYS A 49 13.83 7.77 27.49
N LYS A 50 13.42 6.53 27.78
CA LYS A 50 12.75 6.18 29.06
C LYS A 50 13.69 6.27 30.26
N SER A 51 14.97 5.94 30.08
CA SER A 51 15.98 5.89 31.13
C SER A 51 16.98 7.06 31.07
N SER A 52 16.82 7.96 30.09
CA SER A 52 17.72 9.08 29.79
C SER A 52 19.20 8.69 29.72
N ARG A 53 19.50 7.47 29.26
CA ARG A 53 20.85 6.90 29.24
C ARG A 53 21.33 6.62 27.82
N TRP A 54 22.63 6.76 27.59
CA TRP A 54 23.29 6.34 26.36
C TRP A 54 23.75 4.88 26.48
N SER A 55 23.42 4.07 25.47
CA SER A 55 23.97 2.71 25.30
C SER A 55 24.84 2.65 24.06
N VAL A 56 25.93 1.89 24.15
CA VAL A 56 26.91 1.71 23.08
C VAL A 56 26.96 0.23 22.70
N THR A 57 26.86 -0.06 21.41
CA THR A 57 26.94 -1.42 20.87
C THR A 57 27.99 -1.45 19.75
N PRO A 58 28.88 -2.45 19.70
CA PRO A 58 29.83 -2.60 18.59
C PRO A 58 29.06 -2.87 17.29
N CYS A 59 29.49 -2.23 16.20
CA CYS A 59 28.95 -2.48 14.87
C CYS A 59 29.47 -3.84 14.37
N ILE A 60 28.58 -4.69 13.89
CA ILE A 60 28.93 -5.97 13.28
C ILE A 60 29.21 -5.77 11.79
N THR A 61 30.07 -6.59 11.20
CA THR A 61 30.32 -6.61 9.75
C THR A 61 29.04 -6.79 8.92
N LEU A 62 29.08 -6.28 7.69
CA LEU A 62 27.95 -6.37 6.75
C LEU A 62 27.61 -7.83 6.45
N LYS A 63 26.35 -8.07 6.09
CA LYS A 63 25.90 -9.40 5.67
C LYS A 63 26.49 -9.75 4.31
N GLU A 64 27.02 -10.96 4.19
CA GLU A 64 27.53 -11.50 2.93
C GLU A 64 26.71 -12.72 2.54
N TYR A 65 26.24 -12.75 1.30
CA TYR A 65 25.34 -13.78 0.82
C TYR A 65 26.06 -14.81 -0.05
N ALA A 66 27.22 -15.29 0.41
CA ALA A 66 28.08 -16.23 -0.33
C ALA A 66 27.40 -17.59 -0.63
N TYR A 67 26.36 -17.94 0.11
CA TYR A 67 25.58 -19.15 -0.10
C TYR A 67 24.58 -19.04 -1.28
N ILE A 68 24.19 -17.83 -1.71
CA ILE A 68 23.19 -17.65 -2.78
C ILE A 68 23.64 -18.31 -4.09
N PRO A 69 24.88 -18.08 -4.59
CA PRO A 69 25.37 -18.77 -5.77
C PRO A 69 25.31 -20.30 -5.66
N GLN A 70 25.68 -20.85 -4.49
CA GLN A 70 25.66 -22.30 -4.24
C GLN A 70 24.23 -22.87 -4.27
N VAL A 71 23.26 -22.11 -3.74
CA VAL A 71 21.84 -22.49 -3.79
C VAL A 71 21.36 -22.49 -5.25
N ILE A 72 21.71 -21.47 -6.03
CA ILE A 72 21.34 -21.38 -7.45
C ILE A 72 21.94 -22.53 -8.24
N GLU A 73 23.23 -22.82 -8.06
CA GLU A 73 23.92 -23.94 -8.69
C GLU A 73 23.22 -25.26 -8.39
N LYS A 74 22.94 -25.55 -7.11
CA LYS A 74 22.23 -26.77 -6.71
C LYS A 74 20.83 -26.86 -7.32
N ILE A 75 20.12 -25.74 -7.47
CA ILE A 75 18.82 -25.71 -8.14
C ILE A 75 18.98 -26.09 -9.61
N VAL A 76 19.96 -25.51 -10.31
CA VAL A 76 20.24 -25.80 -11.73
C VAL A 76 20.63 -27.27 -11.91
N MET A 77 21.56 -27.78 -11.10
CA MET A 77 21.99 -29.18 -11.18
C MET A 77 20.85 -30.16 -10.91
N LYS A 78 20.02 -29.88 -9.89
CA LYS A 78 18.82 -30.67 -9.63
C LYS A 78 17.82 -30.64 -10.79
N ARG A 79 17.77 -29.55 -11.55
CA ARG A 79 16.91 -29.47 -12.74
C ARG A 79 17.48 -30.13 -13.97
N LEU A 80 18.79 -30.11 -14.16
CA LEU A 80 19.43 -30.85 -15.24
C LEU A 80 19.30 -32.37 -15.04
N ALA A 81 19.33 -32.81 -13.77
CA ALA A 81 19.15 -34.22 -13.41
C ALA A 81 17.67 -34.66 -13.35
N ASP A 82 16.72 -33.72 -13.45
CA ASP A 82 15.30 -34.04 -13.41
C ASP A 82 14.84 -34.49 -14.80
N GLU A 83 14.46 -35.76 -14.93
CA GLU A 83 13.92 -36.31 -16.18
C GLU A 83 12.54 -35.71 -16.54
N ILE A 84 11.89 -35.10 -15.54
CA ILE A 84 10.53 -34.57 -15.65
C ILE A 84 10.57 -33.07 -15.98
N GLY A 85 9.98 -32.69 -17.12
CA GLY A 85 9.94 -31.30 -17.58
C GLY A 85 9.17 -30.31 -16.68
N MET A 86 9.45 -29.01 -16.83
CA MET A 86 8.97 -27.93 -15.94
C MET A 86 7.44 -27.70 -15.88
N ASN A 87 6.67 -28.25 -16.82
CA ASN A 87 5.28 -27.87 -17.04
C ASN A 87 4.26 -28.78 -16.32
N GLN A 88 4.64 -29.46 -15.25
CA GLN A 88 3.71 -30.32 -14.52
C GLN A 88 2.93 -29.55 -13.45
N ARG A 89 1.65 -29.92 -13.32
CA ARG A 89 0.81 -29.50 -12.19
C ARG A 89 1.41 -30.10 -10.92
N MET A 90 1.92 -29.26 -10.03
CA MET A 90 2.41 -29.68 -8.71
C MET A 90 1.30 -30.44 -7.97
N ILE A 91 1.56 -31.71 -7.66
CA ILE A 91 0.67 -32.50 -6.81
C ILE A 91 0.74 -31.89 -5.41
N LEU A 92 -0.39 -31.41 -4.93
CA LEU A 92 -0.49 -30.80 -3.60
C LEU A 92 -0.43 -31.90 -2.53
N GLU A 93 0.27 -31.63 -1.44
CA GLU A 93 0.29 -32.47 -0.23
C GLU A 93 -1.12 -32.74 0.28
N ILE A 94 -1.33 -33.88 0.96
CA ILE A 94 -2.64 -34.28 1.51
C ILE A 94 -3.23 -33.19 2.41
N ASP A 95 -2.38 -32.54 3.19
CA ASP A 95 -2.78 -31.51 4.17
C ASP A 95 -2.74 -30.08 3.60
N ASP A 96 -2.44 -29.88 2.31
CA ASP A 96 -2.44 -28.53 1.72
C ASP A 96 -3.89 -28.00 1.67
N THR A 97 -4.12 -26.82 2.24
CA THR A 97 -5.45 -26.18 2.25
C THR A 97 -6.02 -25.96 0.86
N ARG A 98 -5.19 -25.92 -0.18
CA ARG A 98 -5.62 -25.87 -1.59
C ARG A 98 -6.27 -27.18 -2.10
N ARG A 99 -6.13 -28.29 -1.36
CA ARG A 99 -6.88 -29.54 -1.62
C ARG A 99 -8.29 -29.50 -1.05
N VAL A 100 -8.57 -28.61 -0.08
CA VAL A 100 -9.94 -28.39 0.39
C VAL A 100 -10.75 -28.00 -0.84
N SER A 101 -11.86 -28.71 -1.06
CA SER A 101 -12.71 -28.61 -2.24
C SER A 101 -12.92 -27.17 -2.70
N ALA A 102 -13.14 -26.96 -4.00
CA ALA A 102 -13.37 -25.64 -4.59
C ALA A 102 -14.42 -24.79 -3.82
N HIS A 103 -15.35 -25.46 -3.13
CA HIS A 103 -16.24 -24.88 -2.15
C HIS A 103 -15.89 -25.36 -0.73
N LEU A 104 -15.73 -24.40 0.19
CA LEU A 104 -15.61 -24.64 1.64
C LEU A 104 -16.94 -25.04 2.28
N ALA A 105 -18.06 -24.85 1.57
CA ALA A 105 -19.38 -25.17 2.08
C ALA A 105 -19.59 -26.69 2.12
N PRO A 106 -20.15 -27.25 3.21
CA PRO A 106 -20.46 -28.68 3.31
C PRO A 106 -21.58 -29.12 2.36
N VAL A 107 -22.34 -28.17 1.80
CA VAL A 107 -23.44 -28.40 0.87
C VAL A 107 -23.06 -27.80 -0.50
N PRO A 108 -23.31 -28.51 -1.62
CA PRO A 108 -23.07 -27.96 -2.94
C PRO A 108 -23.94 -26.71 -3.19
N PRO A 109 -23.45 -25.71 -3.93
CA PRO A 109 -24.25 -24.54 -4.23
C PRO A 109 -25.48 -24.93 -5.06
N PRO A 110 -26.67 -24.38 -4.76
CA PRO A 110 -27.84 -24.56 -5.61
C PRO A 110 -27.61 -23.91 -6.99
N PRO A 111 -28.39 -24.27 -8.01
CA PRO A 111 -28.31 -23.66 -9.35
C PRO A 111 -28.38 -22.13 -9.30
N THR A 112 -27.53 -21.47 -10.09
CA THR A 112 -27.42 -19.99 -10.10
C THR A 112 -28.76 -19.29 -10.28
N GLN A 113 -29.68 -19.85 -11.07
CA GLN A 113 -31.03 -19.31 -11.27
C GLN A 113 -31.81 -19.17 -9.97
N GLN A 114 -31.78 -20.19 -9.11
CA GLN A 114 -32.46 -20.17 -7.81
C GLN A 114 -31.81 -19.16 -6.84
N ILE A 115 -30.50 -18.95 -6.95
CA ILE A 115 -29.79 -17.95 -6.14
C ILE A 115 -30.21 -16.54 -6.55
N VAL A 116 -30.29 -16.26 -7.86
CA VAL A 116 -30.71 -14.94 -8.37
C VAL A 116 -32.15 -14.61 -7.97
N GLU A 117 -33.06 -15.59 -8.04
CA GLU A 117 -34.47 -15.42 -7.64
C GLU A 117 -34.63 -15.18 -6.14
N SER A 118 -33.82 -15.84 -5.30
CA SER A 118 -33.86 -15.68 -3.84
C SER A 118 -33.09 -14.46 -3.34
N GLN A 119 -32.23 -13.86 -4.17
CA GLN A 119 -31.40 -12.72 -3.81
C GLN A 119 -32.23 -11.43 -3.81
N ARG A 120 -32.78 -11.07 -2.64
CA ARG A 120 -33.50 -9.79 -2.45
C ARG A 120 -32.54 -8.69 -2.00
N SER A 121 -32.52 -7.57 -2.72
CA SER A 121 -31.80 -6.35 -2.30
C SER A 121 -32.36 -5.82 -0.98
N ARG A 122 -31.48 -5.30 -0.11
CA ARG A 122 -31.90 -4.62 1.12
C ARG A 122 -32.34 -3.17 0.87
N PHE A 123 -31.96 -2.61 -0.26
CA PHE A 123 -32.45 -1.31 -0.69
C PHE A 123 -33.81 -1.55 -1.35
N THR A 124 -34.86 -0.97 -0.76
CA THR A 124 -36.17 -0.92 -1.40
C THR A 124 -36.04 -0.13 -2.70
N ASP A 125 -36.72 -0.57 -3.76
CA ASP A 125 -36.82 0.18 -5.02
C ASP A 125 -37.62 1.50 -4.87
N GLU A 126 -37.75 2.03 -3.65
CA GLU A 126 -38.30 3.37 -3.39
C GLU A 126 -37.45 4.46 -4.05
N SER A 127 -36.22 4.15 -4.48
CA SER A 127 -35.42 5.04 -5.32
C SER A 127 -35.98 5.28 -6.73
N SER A 128 -36.91 4.43 -7.23
CA SER A 128 -37.64 4.72 -8.48
C SER A 128 -38.84 5.65 -8.26
N ASN A 129 -39.24 5.88 -7.01
CA ASN A 129 -40.28 6.83 -6.59
C ASN A 129 -39.65 8.06 -5.90
N ARG A 130 -38.52 8.57 -6.40
CA ARG A 130 -38.12 9.95 -6.04
C ARG A 130 -39.18 10.91 -6.56
N THR A 131 -40.03 11.42 -5.68
CA THR A 131 -40.91 12.54 -6.00
C THR A 131 -40.07 13.82 -6.15
N ASN A 132 -40.48 14.73 -7.03
CA ASN A 132 -39.75 15.98 -7.32
C ASN A 132 -39.39 16.78 -6.05
N ASP A 133 -40.23 16.67 -5.00
CA ASP A 133 -40.02 17.27 -3.68
C ASP A 133 -38.67 16.95 -3.01
N ASP A 134 -38.07 15.79 -3.27
CA ASP A 134 -36.76 15.42 -2.70
C ASP A 134 -35.58 16.08 -3.43
N MET A 135 -35.75 16.43 -4.71
CA MET A 135 -34.76 17.21 -5.45
C MET A 135 -34.79 18.68 -5.00
N ASP A 136 -35.99 19.22 -4.76
CA ASP A 136 -36.18 20.60 -4.29
C ASP A 136 -35.53 20.83 -2.92
N ARG A 137 -35.67 19.88 -1.97
CA ARG A 137 -34.94 19.96 -0.69
C ARG A 137 -33.44 19.97 -0.85
N THR A 138 -32.91 19.19 -1.80
CA THR A 138 -31.47 19.16 -2.07
C THR A 138 -31.00 20.50 -2.63
N ILE A 139 -31.78 21.09 -3.54
CA ILE A 139 -31.50 22.40 -4.14
C ILE A 139 -31.57 23.51 -3.09
N ASP A 140 -32.59 23.49 -2.21
CA ASP A 140 -32.76 24.47 -1.13
C ASP A 140 -31.58 24.44 -0.15
N TYR A 141 -31.10 23.25 0.22
CA TYR A 141 -29.90 23.09 1.05
C TYR A 141 -28.66 23.69 0.40
N TRP A 142 -28.47 23.49 -0.91
CA TRP A 142 -27.35 24.09 -1.64
C TRP A 142 -27.49 25.61 -1.74
N ALA A 143 -28.70 26.13 -1.96
CA ALA A 143 -28.98 27.56 -2.05
C ALA A 143 -28.73 28.27 -0.71
N GLU A 144 -29.22 27.72 0.40
CA GLU A 144 -28.96 28.28 1.74
C GLU A 144 -27.46 28.29 2.08
N TYR A 145 -26.75 27.22 1.75
CA TYR A 145 -25.31 27.13 2.01
C TYR A 145 -24.49 28.14 1.18
N ILE A 146 -24.87 28.34 -0.08
CA ILE A 146 -24.26 29.37 -0.94
C ILE A 146 -24.55 30.78 -0.38
N LEU A 147 -25.79 31.07 0.02
CA LEU A 147 -26.16 32.38 0.57
C LEU A 147 -25.44 32.68 1.89
N LEU A 148 -25.33 31.70 2.78
CA LEU A 148 -24.58 31.81 4.04
C LEU A 148 -23.08 32.02 3.81
N SER A 149 -22.49 31.38 2.80
CA SER A 149 -21.07 31.58 2.46
C SER A 149 -20.79 32.97 1.90
N LEU A 150 -21.72 33.53 1.12
CA LEU A 150 -21.62 34.89 0.55
C LEU A 150 -21.78 35.98 1.61
N GLN A 151 -22.66 35.79 2.60
CA GLN A 151 -22.83 36.75 3.71
C GLN A 151 -21.65 36.79 4.67
N ASN A 152 -20.95 35.66 4.87
CA ASN A 152 -19.87 35.56 5.85
C ASN A 152 -18.45 35.73 5.25
N ASN A 153 -18.33 36.01 3.94
CA ASN A 153 -17.06 36.27 3.24
C ASN A 153 -15.98 35.19 3.51
N TYR A 154 -16.41 33.93 3.68
CA TYR A 154 -15.51 32.79 3.80
C TYR A 154 -15.18 32.27 2.40
N TYR A 155 -13.95 32.50 1.94
CA TYR A 155 -13.45 31.90 0.71
C TYR A 155 -13.37 30.38 0.85
N PHE A 156 -14.15 29.68 0.03
CA PHE A 156 -14.19 28.23 -0.06
C PHE A 156 -12.91 27.73 -0.75
N TYR A 157 -11.96 27.18 0.01
CA TYR A 157 -10.86 26.39 -0.55
C TYR A 157 -11.31 24.95 -0.72
N ASP A 158 -12.20 24.70 -1.68
CA ASP A 158 -12.51 23.33 -2.10
C ASP A 158 -12.49 23.25 -3.63
N SER A 159 -11.44 22.58 -4.13
CA SER A 159 -11.03 22.54 -5.55
C SER A 159 -12.11 22.04 -6.50
N TRP A 160 -13.12 21.33 -5.99
CA TRP A 160 -14.16 20.70 -6.79
C TRP A 160 -15.27 21.69 -7.19
N PHE A 161 -15.62 22.64 -6.31
CA PHE A 161 -16.72 23.59 -6.55
C PHE A 161 -16.35 24.67 -7.58
N SER A 162 -15.08 25.10 -7.57
CA SER A 162 -14.56 26.06 -8.55
C SER A 162 -14.55 25.51 -9.98
N GLN A 163 -14.43 24.19 -10.18
CA GLN A 163 -14.48 23.59 -11.51
C GLN A 163 -15.91 23.50 -12.06
N PHE A 164 -16.91 23.29 -11.21
CA PHE A 164 -18.29 23.18 -11.65
C PHE A 164 -18.89 24.53 -12.07
N LEU A 165 -18.71 25.59 -11.26
CA LEU A 165 -19.21 26.94 -11.57
C LEU A 165 -18.52 27.59 -12.78
N CYS A 166 -17.21 27.35 -12.96
CA CYS A 166 -16.44 27.89 -14.08
C CYS A 166 -16.85 27.26 -15.44
N SER A 167 -17.45 26.07 -15.42
CA SER A 167 -17.85 25.34 -16.63
C SER A 167 -19.24 25.73 -17.15
N SER A 168 -20.13 26.23 -16.29
CA SER A 168 -21.54 26.46 -16.64
C SER A 168 -21.99 27.93 -16.61
N LEU A 169 -21.18 28.86 -16.09
CA LEU A 169 -21.53 30.28 -15.98
C LEU A 169 -20.40 31.21 -16.45
N LEU A 170 -20.09 31.14 -17.75
CA LEU A 170 -19.55 32.27 -18.52
C LEU A 170 -20.40 32.34 -19.80
N PRO A 171 -21.09 33.47 -20.06
CA PRO A 171 -20.39 34.70 -20.38
C PRO A 171 -21.15 35.96 -19.94
N ILE A 172 -20.90 36.50 -18.74
CA ILE A 172 -21.32 37.87 -18.45
C ILE A 172 -20.28 38.52 -17.52
N PHE A 173 -19.69 39.63 -17.99
CA PHE A 173 -18.71 40.49 -17.29
C PHE A 173 -17.32 39.82 -17.08
N PHE A 174 -16.16 40.38 -17.44
CA PHE A 174 -15.81 41.74 -17.82
C PHE A 174 -14.43 41.71 -18.48
N LEU A 175 -14.29 42.38 -19.63
CA LEU A 175 -13.03 42.94 -20.07
C LEU A 175 -12.52 43.91 -18.99
N SER A 176 -11.20 43.92 -18.76
CA SER A 176 -10.36 45.11 -18.87
C SER A 176 -9.18 45.04 -17.91
N SER A 177 -8.00 45.18 -18.49
CA SER A 177 -6.70 45.20 -17.85
C SER A 177 -6.52 46.39 -16.91
N LYS A 178 -5.65 46.23 -15.90
CA LYS A 178 -4.61 47.21 -15.52
C LYS A 178 -3.70 46.68 -14.38
N THR A 179 -2.44 46.46 -14.75
CA THR A 179 -1.18 46.80 -14.05
C THR A 179 -1.20 47.13 -12.55
N THR A 180 -0.27 46.54 -11.78
CA THR A 180 0.81 47.27 -11.08
C THR A 180 1.87 46.34 -10.48
N LYS A 181 3.13 46.80 -10.57
CA LYS A 181 4.37 46.21 -10.03
C LYS A 181 4.41 46.24 -8.50
N ILE A 182 5.08 45.27 -7.88
CA ILE A 182 5.60 45.38 -6.50
C ILE A 182 7.05 44.88 -6.48
N ALA A 183 7.94 45.74 -5.99
CA ALA A 183 9.35 45.53 -5.75
C ALA A 183 9.57 44.83 -4.39
N TYR A 184 10.60 43.99 -4.29
CA TYR A 184 11.05 43.40 -3.03
C TYR A 184 12.15 44.28 -2.39
N GLY A 185 11.91 44.77 -1.17
CA GLY A 185 12.97 45.04 -0.18
C GLY A 185 13.52 43.71 0.35
N THR A 186 14.66 43.61 1.03
CA THR A 186 15.13 44.43 2.15
C THR A 186 16.61 44.13 2.47
N SER A 187 17.29 45.16 2.96
CA SER A 187 18.34 45.19 4.00
C SER A 187 18.97 43.88 4.50
N LEU A 188 20.31 43.80 4.41
CA LEU A 188 21.16 43.08 5.36
C LEU A 188 22.43 43.91 5.65
N ASN A 189 22.52 44.43 6.87
CA ASN A 189 23.73 44.95 7.49
C ASN A 189 24.52 43.78 8.11
N LYS A 190 25.84 43.71 7.87
CA LYS A 190 26.89 43.73 8.92
C LYS A 190 28.28 43.43 8.36
N ILE A 191 29.16 44.42 8.61
CA ILE A 191 30.63 44.39 8.82
C ILE A 191 31.50 44.02 7.61
#